data_AF-A0A959JBE6-F1
#
_entry.id   AF-A0A959JBE6-F1
#
_cell.length_a   1.000
_cell.length_b   1.000
_cell.length_c   1.000
_cell.angle_alpha   90.00
_cell.angle_beta   90.00
_cell.angle_gamma   90.00
#
_symmetry.space_group_name_H-M   'P 1'
#
loop_
_entity.id
_entity.type
_entity.pdbx_description
1 polymer ?
#
loop_
_entity_poly.entity_id
_entity_poly.type
_entity_poly.pdbx_seq_one_letter_code
_entity_poly.pdbx_strand_id
1 'polypeptide(L)'
;MTNVNKYEQLREELAPFKVMMQRAVEAVLEQEVSKYPILIVSVTPVDLGIPLIDQEESGGSINVHVSTLEELVTKQVIQMEKVDAFIQVYKDPESHICIFYIGPDQAEFLFLPMNIN
;
A
#
# COMPACT_ATOMS: atom_id res chain seq x y z
N MET A 1 -23.41 0.83 3.59
CA MET A 1 -22.36 1.87 3.75
C MET A 1 -21.88 2.24 2.35
N THR A 2 -21.80 3.54 2.02
CA THR A 2 -21.31 4.03 0.73
C THR A 2 -19.78 4.01 0.69
N ASN A 3 -19.17 3.77 -0.47
CA ASN A 3 -17.70 3.69 -0.66
C ASN A 3 -16.92 4.90 -0.11
N VAL A 4 -17.53 6.08 -0.07
CA VAL A 4 -16.93 7.31 0.49
C VAL A 4 -16.59 7.15 1.98
N ASN A 5 -17.40 6.43 2.75
CA ASN A 5 -17.20 6.29 4.19
C ASN A 5 -16.00 5.39 4.53
N LYS A 6 -15.75 4.36 3.72
CA LYS A 6 -14.67 3.38 3.93
C LYS A 6 -13.28 3.97 3.67
N TYR A 7 -13.16 4.85 2.68
CA TYR A 7 -11.90 5.50 2.35
C TYR A 7 -11.46 6.48 3.46
N GLU A 8 -12.39 7.26 4.01
CA GLU A 8 -12.06 8.15 5.13
C GLU A 8 -11.69 7.37 6.39
N GLN A 9 -12.39 6.27 6.69
CA GLN A 9 -12.01 5.37 7.80
C GLN A 9 -10.60 4.81 7.63
N LEU A 10 -10.28 4.30 6.43
CA LEU A 10 -8.93 3.80 6.14
C LEU A 10 -7.87 4.89 6.30
N ARG A 11 -8.16 6.14 5.89
CA ARG A 11 -7.23 7.26 6.07
C ARG A 11 -7.00 7.60 7.55
N GLU A 12 -8.06 7.57 8.36
CA GLU A 12 -7.95 7.78 9.80
C GLU A 12 -7.13 6.68 10.48
N GLU A 13 -7.37 5.41 10.09
CA GLU A 13 -6.62 4.25 10.60
C GLU A 13 -5.12 4.31 10.22
N LEU A 14 -4.80 4.81 9.03
CA LEU A 14 -3.42 4.92 8.55
C LEU A 14 -2.70 6.18 9.03
N ALA A 15 -3.43 7.20 9.51
CA ALA A 15 -2.85 8.49 9.90
C ALA A 15 -1.72 8.36 10.95
N PRO A 16 -1.81 7.52 12.00
CA PRO A 16 -0.72 7.35 12.98
C PRO A 16 0.56 6.80 12.36
N PHE A 17 0.44 6.04 11.27
CA PHE A 17 1.53 5.30 10.63
C PHE A 17 2.15 6.05 9.46
N LYS A 18 1.61 7.21 9.11
CA LYS A 18 2.01 8.00 7.94
C LYS A 18 3.52 8.17 7.82
N VAL A 19 4.21 8.59 8.89
CA VAL A 19 5.67 8.84 8.85
C VAL A 19 6.46 7.56 8.56
N MET A 20 6.05 6.43 9.15
CA MET A 20 6.72 5.15 8.90
C MET A 20 6.49 4.67 7.47
N MET A 21 5.24 4.76 7.00
CA MET A 21 4.85 4.43 5.62
C MET A 21 5.65 5.25 4.60
N GLN A 22 5.78 6.56 4.83
CA GLN A 22 6.58 7.47 4.00
C GLN A 22 8.05 7.04 3.95
N ARG A 23 8.66 6.81 5.11
CA ARG A 23 10.07 6.37 5.18
C ARG A 23 10.31 5.03 4.49
N ALA A 24 9.36 4.10 4.56
CA ALA A 24 9.49 2.82 3.88
C ALA A 24 9.45 2.99 2.35
N VAL A 25 8.57 3.85 1.85
CA VAL A 25 8.51 4.21 0.41
C VAL A 25 9.79 4.92 -0.02
N GLU A 26 10.25 5.92 0.74
CA GLU A 26 11.51 6.62 0.49
C GLU A 26 12.69 5.64 0.44
N ALA A 27 12.78 4.72 1.41
CA ALA A 27 13.85 3.73 1.44
C ALA A 27 13.89 2.82 0.21
N VAL A 28 12.73 2.39 -0.31
CA VAL A 28 12.64 1.59 -1.55
C VAL A 28 13.15 2.37 -2.76
N LEU A 29 12.83 3.67 -2.83
CA LEU A 29 13.26 4.55 -3.92
C LEU A 29 14.76 4.87 -3.82
N GLU A 30 15.24 5.31 -2.65
CA GLU A 30 16.63 5.71 -2.42
C GLU A 30 17.61 4.55 -2.58
N GLN A 31 17.21 3.34 -2.23
CA GLN A 31 18.02 2.13 -2.42
C GLN A 31 17.88 1.53 -3.83
N GLU A 32 17.14 2.19 -4.73
CA GLU A 32 16.90 1.76 -6.11
C GLU A 32 16.30 0.34 -6.22
N VAL A 33 15.57 -0.10 -5.19
CA VAL A 33 14.95 -1.43 -5.14
C VAL A 33 13.81 -1.54 -6.16
N SER A 34 13.00 -0.49 -6.27
CA SER A 34 11.93 -0.40 -7.27
C SER A 34 11.54 1.05 -7.52
N LYS A 35 11.02 1.32 -8.71
CA LYS A 35 10.35 2.59 -9.06
C LYS A 35 8.88 2.61 -8.65
N TYR A 36 8.34 1.46 -8.24
CA TYR A 36 6.93 1.24 -7.99
C TYR A 36 6.72 0.62 -6.59
N PRO A 37 7.06 1.34 -5.51
CA PRO A 37 6.80 0.89 -4.14
C PRO A 37 5.29 0.80 -3.88
N ILE A 38 4.82 -0.32 -3.33
CA ILE A 38 3.41 -0.56 -3.03
C ILE A 38 3.31 -0.93 -1.55
N LEU A 39 2.51 -0.17 -0.79
CA LEU A 39 2.17 -0.57 0.58
C LEU A 39 0.98 -1.53 0.56
N ILE A 40 1.12 -2.65 1.26
CA ILE A 40 0.03 -3.61 1.44
C ILE A 40 -0.64 -3.30 2.77
N VAL A 41 -1.93 -3.00 2.74
CA VAL A 41 -2.73 -2.78 3.95
C VAL A 41 -3.80 -3.85 4.02
N SER A 42 -3.80 -4.66 5.07
CA SER A 42 -4.66 -5.83 5.15
C SER A 42 -5.28 -6.02 6.53
N VAL A 43 -6.56 -6.42 6.55
CA VAL A 43 -7.26 -6.77 7.80
C VAL A 43 -6.96 -8.19 8.27
N THR A 44 -6.31 -9.00 7.44
CA THR A 44 -5.84 -10.36 7.74
C THR A 44 -4.34 -10.46 7.50
N PRO A 45 -3.62 -11.37 8.17
CA PRO A 45 -2.21 -11.61 7.88
C PRO A 45 -1.98 -11.99 6.40
N VAL A 46 -0.89 -11.50 5.82
CA VAL A 46 -0.49 -11.79 4.44
C VAL A 46 1.00 -12.15 4.37
N ASP A 47 1.37 -13.04 3.46
CA ASP A 47 2.77 -13.38 3.15
C ASP A 47 3.20 -12.66 1.86
N LEU A 48 3.22 -11.33 1.93
CA LEU A 48 3.56 -10.45 0.81
C LEU A 48 4.26 -9.20 1.31
N GLY A 49 5.43 -8.88 0.75
CA GLY A 49 6.23 -7.75 1.18
C GLY A 49 6.90 -7.94 2.54
N ILE A 50 7.55 -6.88 2.99
CA ILE A 50 8.25 -6.78 4.26
C ILE A 50 7.31 -6.17 5.30
N PRO A 51 7.07 -6.83 6.45
CA PRO A 51 6.19 -6.29 7.49
C PRO A 51 6.78 -5.01 8.08
N LEU A 52 5.92 -3.99 8.22
CA LEU A 52 6.25 -2.72 8.88
C LEU A 52 5.51 -2.58 10.21
N ILE A 53 4.22 -2.93 10.21
CA ILE A 53 3.30 -2.82 11.35
C ILE A 53 2.45 -4.08 11.36
N ASP A 54 2.36 -4.72 12.51
CA ASP A 54 1.45 -5.83 12.73
C ASP A 54 0.16 -5.40 13.47
N GLN A 55 -0.77 -6.34 13.57
CA GLN A 55 -2.03 -6.13 14.29
C GLN A 55 -1.84 -5.81 15.77
N GLU A 56 -0.78 -6.27 16.44
CA GLU A 56 -0.57 -5.95 17.86
C GLU A 56 -0.20 -4.47 18.02
N GLU A 57 0.64 -3.96 17.12
CA GLU A 57 1.07 -2.55 17.10
C GLU A 57 -0.04 -1.58 16.65
N SER A 58 -0.99 -2.04 15.82
CA SER A 58 -2.10 -1.21 15.33
C SER A 58 -3.35 -1.19 16.21
N GLY A 59 -3.34 -1.89 17.35
CA GLY A 59 -4.54 -2.08 18.18
C GLY A 59 -5.55 -3.08 17.59
N GLY A 60 -5.08 -3.98 16.71
CA GLY A 60 -5.78 -5.17 16.25
C GLY A 60 -6.49 -5.04 14.90
N SER A 61 -6.36 -3.91 14.20
CA SER A 61 -7.25 -3.59 13.08
C SER A 61 -6.63 -3.81 11.70
N ILE A 62 -5.33 -3.56 11.54
CA ILE A 62 -4.65 -3.60 10.24
C ILE A 62 -3.20 -4.10 10.35
N ASN A 63 -2.71 -4.73 9.29
CA ASN A 63 -1.29 -4.97 9.03
C ASN A 63 -0.83 -4.08 7.89
N VAL A 64 0.40 -3.57 7.97
CA VAL A 64 1.01 -2.75 6.91
C VAL A 64 2.36 -3.34 6.52
N HIS A 65 2.51 -3.67 5.25
CA HIS A 65 3.76 -4.16 4.67
C HIS A 65 4.22 -3.24 3.54
N VAL A 66 5.51 -3.24 3.23
CA VAL A 66 6.06 -2.62 2.02
C VAL A 66 6.47 -3.68 1.01
N SER A 67 6.07 -3.49 -0.23
CA SER A 67 6.34 -4.39 -1.35
C SER A 67 6.61 -3.57 -2.61
N THR A 68 6.74 -4.24 -3.76
CA THR A 68 6.98 -3.59 -5.04
C THR A 68 6.11 -4.21 -6.13
N LEU A 69 5.92 -3.50 -7.25
CA LEU A 69 5.23 -4.05 -8.42
C LEU A 69 5.86 -5.37 -8.88
N GLU A 70 7.19 -5.47 -8.89
CA GLU A 70 7.92 -6.66 -9.31
C GLU A 70 7.60 -7.88 -8.42
N GLU A 71 7.49 -7.68 -7.10
CA GLU A 71 7.07 -8.74 -6.18
C GLU A 71 5.62 -9.15 -6.44
N LEU A 72 4.71 -8.19 -6.59
CA LEU A 72 3.29 -8.48 -6.86
C LEU A 72 3.10 -9.26 -8.16
N VAL A 73 3.91 -8.99 -9.18
CA VAL A 73 3.91 -9.75 -10.44
C VAL A 73 4.49 -11.15 -10.24
N THR A 74 5.62 -11.25 -9.54
CA THR A 74 6.28 -12.54 -9.24
C THR A 74 5.36 -13.47 -8.43
N LYS A 75 4.60 -12.90 -7.50
CA LYS A 75 3.61 -13.61 -6.66
C LYS A 75 2.25 -13.76 -7.34
N GLN A 76 2.11 -13.35 -8.61
CA GLN A 76 0.88 -13.44 -9.41
C GLN A 76 -0.33 -12.69 -8.83
N VAL A 77 -0.08 -11.69 -7.98
CA VAL A 77 -1.11 -10.74 -7.51
C VAL A 77 -1.52 -9.81 -8.66
N ILE A 78 -0.54 -9.36 -9.45
CA ILE A 78 -0.76 -8.65 -10.71
C ILE A 78 -0.33 -9.57 -11.85
N GLN A 79 -1.22 -9.79 -12.82
CA GLN A 79 -0.94 -10.56 -14.02
C GLN A 79 0.05 -9.79 -14.91
N MET A 80 1.00 -10.48 -15.54
CA MET A 80 2.08 -9.86 -16.33
C MET A 80 1.52 -8.95 -17.44
N GLU A 81 0.43 -9.35 -18.08
CA GLU A 81 -0.28 -8.61 -19.13
C GLU A 81 -0.97 -7.31 -18.63
N LYS A 82 -1.09 -7.13 -17.31
CA LYS A 82 -1.67 -5.92 -16.69
C LYS A 82 -0.60 -4.93 -16.23
N VAL A 83 0.67 -5.29 -16.28
CA VAL A 83 1.78 -4.47 -15.76
C VAL A 83 1.86 -3.12 -16.47
N ASP A 84 1.86 -3.11 -17.80
CA ASP A 84 1.96 -1.86 -18.57
C ASP A 84 0.78 -0.91 -18.28
N ALA A 85 -0.42 -1.47 -18.18
CA ALA A 85 -1.62 -0.70 -17.82
C ALA A 85 -1.55 -0.15 -16.38
N PHE A 86 -1.00 -0.94 -15.45
CA PHE A 86 -0.81 -0.51 -14.07
C PHE A 86 0.21 0.64 -13.99
N ILE A 87 1.34 0.54 -14.69
CA ILE A 87 2.37 1.59 -14.75
C ILE A 87 1.80 2.89 -15.33
N GLN A 88 0.94 2.82 -16.35
CA GLN A 88 0.33 4.01 -16.95
C GLN A 88 -0.56 4.80 -15.98
N VAL A 89 -1.19 4.13 -15.02
CA VAL A 89 -2.06 4.77 -14.03
C VAL A 89 -1.35 5.00 -12.69
N TYR A 90 -0.11 4.52 -12.55
CA TYR A 90 0.68 4.66 -11.34
C TYR A 90 1.03 6.12 -11.10
N LYS A 91 0.75 6.62 -9.90
CA LYS A 91 1.07 8.01 -9.53
C LYS A 91 2.50 8.14 -9.04
N ASP A 92 3.04 9.34 -9.19
CA ASP A 92 4.37 9.68 -8.70
C ASP A 92 4.54 9.32 -7.20
N PRO A 93 5.46 8.42 -6.85
CA PRO A 93 5.64 7.92 -5.50
C PRO A 93 6.20 8.98 -4.52
N GLU A 94 6.76 10.09 -5.02
CA GLU A 94 7.18 11.23 -4.19
C GLU A 94 6.00 12.09 -3.74
N SER A 95 4.85 12.01 -4.42
CA SER A 95 3.64 12.80 -4.08
C SER A 95 2.47 11.94 -3.61
N HIS A 96 2.43 10.67 -4.00
CA HIS A 96 1.35 9.74 -3.70
C HIS A 96 1.88 8.36 -3.32
N ILE A 97 1.39 7.83 -2.20
CA ILE A 97 1.66 6.45 -1.80
C ILE A 97 0.66 5.53 -2.50
N CYS A 98 1.16 4.56 -3.25
CA CYS A 98 0.35 3.46 -3.79
C CYS A 98 0.05 2.45 -2.67
N ILE A 99 -1.22 2.15 -2.47
CA ILE A 99 -1.70 1.19 -1.47
C ILE A 99 -2.48 0.09 -2.18
N PHE A 100 -2.09 -1.16 -1.94
CA PHE A 100 -2.93 -2.32 -2.19
C PHE A 100 -3.69 -2.67 -0.91
N TYR A 101 -4.94 -2.25 -0.82
CA TYR A 101 -5.81 -2.52 0.32
C TYR A 101 -6.52 -3.86 0.13
N ILE A 102 -6.39 -4.74 1.11
CA ILE A 102 -7.03 -6.07 1.16
C ILE A 102 -8.02 -6.05 2.33
N GLY A 103 -9.28 -5.75 1.98
CA GLY A 103 -10.40 -5.82 2.91
C GLY A 103 -11.01 -7.22 2.99
N PRO A 104 -12.09 -7.39 3.78
CA PRO A 104 -12.74 -8.69 3.96
C PRO A 104 -13.28 -9.32 2.68
N ASP A 105 -13.88 -8.51 1.80
CA ASP A 105 -14.59 -8.98 0.60
C ASP A 105 -13.97 -8.51 -0.72
N GLN A 106 -13.02 -7.58 -0.67
CA GLN A 106 -12.44 -6.94 -1.86
C GLN A 106 -11.00 -6.52 -1.65
N ALA A 107 -10.23 -6.52 -2.74
CA ALA A 107 -8.92 -5.92 -2.80
C ALA A 107 -8.90 -4.83 -3.88
N GLU A 108 -8.24 -3.71 -3.60
CA GLU A 108 -8.19 -2.56 -4.50
C GLU A 108 -6.89 -1.77 -4.37
N PHE A 109 -6.51 -1.10 -5.46
CA PHE A 109 -5.41 -0.14 -5.46
C PHE A 109 -5.92 1.27 -5.22
N LEU A 110 -5.29 1.96 -4.28
CA LEU A 110 -5.60 3.32 -3.87
C LEU A 110 -4.33 4.16 -3.93
N PHE A 111 -4.45 5.45 -4.19
CA PHE A 111 -3.33 6.38 -4.14
C PHE A 111 -3.60 7.48 -3.12
N LEU A 112 -2.91 7.43 -1.99
CA LEU A 112 -3.04 8.45 -0.94
C LEU A 112 -2.04 9.60 -1.18
N PRO A 113 -2.48 10.86 -1.22
CA PRO A 113 -1.56 11.99 -1.31
C PRO A 113 -0.74 12.14 -0.03
N MET A 114 0.57 12.41 -0.17
CA MET A 114 1.46 12.64 0.97
C MET A 114 1.25 14.01 1.62
N ASN A 115 0.84 14.98 0.82
CA ASN A 115 0.55 16.35 1.23
C ASN A 115 -0.90 16.42 1.73
N ILE A 116 -1.11 16.17 3.02
CA ILE A 116 -2.36 16.46 3.72
C ILE A 116 -1.95 17.37 4.87
N ASN A 117 -2.12 18.67 4.65
CA ASN A 117 -2.16 19.69 5.71
C ASN A 117 -3.58 19.75 6.29
#